data_AF-S2E8N9-F1
#
_entry.id   AF-S2E8N9-F1
#
_cell.length_a   1.000
_cell.length_b   1.000
_cell.length_c   1.000
_cell.angle_alpha   90.00
_cell.angle_beta   90.00
_cell.angle_gamma   90.00
#
_symmetry.space_group_name_H-M   'P 1'
#
loop_
_entity.id
_entity.type
_entity.pdbx_description
1 polymer ?
#
loop_
_entity_poly.entity_id
_entity_poly.type
_entity_poly.pdbx_seq_one_letter_code
_entity_poly.pdbx_strand_id
1 'polypeptide(L)'
;HCFVQMGDFSGYTIQQCARKEIKKAYVVGFIGKLAKMAAGVKQTHVKGSKVDMNFLAEIAKKCNADKMIIDSIRKANTARHVSEIITENNIVGFFDEICNETYKHMRQHSEEKVPLDVILFDFEGNILARKFQ
;
A
#
# COMPACT_ATOMS: atom_id res chain seq x y z
N HIS A 1 20.03 -12.58 8.16
CA HIS A 1 18.86 -11.72 7.87
C HIS A 1 18.16 -11.38 9.18
N CYS A 2 17.78 -10.12 9.41
CA CYS A 2 16.97 -9.74 10.57
C CYS A 2 15.59 -9.26 10.08
N PHE A 3 14.54 -9.56 10.85
CA PHE A 3 13.19 -9.09 10.60
C PHE A 3 12.85 -8.04 11.65
N VAL A 4 12.55 -6.82 11.21
CA VAL A 4 12.03 -5.76 12.09
C VAL A 4 10.52 -5.74 11.91
N GLN A 5 9.79 -6.23 12.90
CA GLN A 5 8.34 -6.11 12.93
C GLN A 5 8.00 -4.69 13.36
N MET A 6 7.44 -3.91 12.43
CA MET A 6 6.91 -2.59 12.72
C MET A 6 5.39 -2.63 12.84
N GLY A 7 4.87 -1.96 13.87
CA GLY A 7 3.46 -1.63 14.04
C GLY A 7 2.98 -0.52 13.09
N ASP A 8 2.53 0.61 13.64
CA ASP A 8 1.68 1.57 12.92
C ASP A 8 2.38 2.80 12.31
N PHE A 9 3.71 2.88 12.41
CA PHE A 9 4.47 4.09 12.06
C PHE A 9 5.43 3.88 10.88
N SER A 10 4.89 3.45 9.74
CA SER A 10 5.67 3.07 8.55
C SER A 10 6.70 4.11 8.12
N GLY A 11 6.28 5.37 8.01
CA GLY A 11 7.16 6.47 7.63
C GLY A 11 8.29 6.75 8.63
N TYR A 12 8.01 6.65 9.94
CA TYR A 12 9.03 6.88 10.97
C TYR A 12 10.10 5.80 10.94
N THR A 13 9.72 4.53 10.79
CA THR A 13 10.72 3.46 10.82
C THR A 13 11.57 3.42 9.59
N ILE A 14 11.05 3.72 8.39
CA ILE A 14 11.93 3.80 7.22
C ILE A 14 12.93 4.97 7.34
N GLN A 15 12.52 6.07 7.99
CA GLN A 15 13.44 7.14 8.37
C GLN A 15 14.49 6.66 9.40
N GLN A 16 14.12 5.84 10.38
CA GLN A 16 15.10 5.24 11.29
C GLN A 16 16.03 4.24 10.60
N CYS A 17 15.53 3.47 9.63
CA CYS A 17 16.34 2.60 8.78
C CYS A 17 17.39 3.40 8.03
N ALA A 18 17.01 4.56 7.48
CA ALA A 18 17.95 5.47 6.82
C ALA A 18 19.03 5.99 7.79
N ARG A 19 18.62 6.44 8.98
CA ARG A 19 19.55 6.93 10.02
C ARG A 19 20.53 5.87 10.54
N LYS A 20 20.11 4.60 10.51
CA LYS A 20 20.92 3.45 10.94
C LYS A 20 21.62 2.75 9.77
N GLU A 21 21.60 3.33 8.59
CA GLU A 21 22.29 2.81 7.39
C GLU A 21 21.89 1.36 7.05
N ILE A 22 20.60 1.05 7.21
CA ILE A 22 20.05 -0.28 6.87
C ILE A 22 20.15 -0.49 5.35
N LYS A 23 20.78 -1.60 4.95
CA LYS A 23 21.12 -1.90 3.55
C LYS A 23 19.92 -2.26 2.67
N LYS A 24 18.84 -2.80 3.25
CA LYS A 24 17.61 -3.15 2.52
C LYS A 24 16.44 -3.31 3.48
N ALA A 25 15.27 -2.82 3.08
CA ALA A 25 14.01 -3.00 3.78
C ALA A 25 12.99 -3.76 2.93
N TYR A 26 12.08 -4.47 3.58
CA TYR A 26 10.94 -5.12 2.94
C TYR A 26 9.67 -4.59 3.60
N VAL A 27 8.82 -3.92 2.83
CA VAL A 27 7.50 -3.45 3.25
C VAL A 27 6.48 -4.49 2.82
N VAL A 28 5.98 -5.24 3.80
CA VAL A 28 5.08 -6.37 3.56
C VAL A 28 3.78 -6.17 4.32
N GLY A 29 2.65 -6.38 3.67
CA GLY A 29 1.36 -6.34 4.35
C GLY A 29 0.15 -6.56 3.45
N PHE A 30 -1.03 -6.38 4.05
CA PHE A 30 -2.33 -6.47 3.38
C PHE A 30 -2.80 -5.09 2.88
N ILE A 31 -3.81 -5.11 2.01
CA ILE A 31 -4.33 -3.94 1.30
C ILE A 31 -4.65 -2.76 2.23
N GLY A 32 -5.19 -3.01 3.42
CA GLY A 32 -5.53 -1.93 4.36
C GLY A 32 -4.33 -1.13 4.88
N LYS A 33 -3.17 -1.77 5.07
CA LYS A 33 -1.94 -1.08 5.49
C LYS A 33 -1.28 -0.40 4.29
N LEU A 34 -1.13 -1.13 3.19
CA LEU A 34 -0.46 -0.59 2.00
C LEU A 34 -1.26 0.56 1.38
N ALA A 35 -2.59 0.52 1.35
CA ALA A 35 -3.42 1.63 0.89
C ALA A 35 -3.15 2.93 1.67
N LYS A 36 -2.92 2.84 2.99
CA LYS A 36 -2.58 4.03 3.81
C LYS A 36 -1.17 4.54 3.52
N MET A 37 -0.21 3.63 3.32
CA MET A 37 1.15 4.02 2.95
C MET A 37 1.18 4.63 1.54
N ALA A 38 0.42 4.06 0.60
CA ALA A 38 0.23 4.52 -0.77
C ALA A 38 -0.47 5.89 -0.85
N ALA A 39 -1.34 6.21 0.10
CA ALA A 39 -1.93 7.55 0.23
C ALA A 39 -0.98 8.57 0.89
N GLY A 40 0.27 8.19 1.20
CA GLY A 40 1.27 9.08 1.78
C GLY A 40 1.09 9.36 3.28
N VAL A 41 0.23 8.60 3.97
CA VAL A 41 -0.07 8.86 5.39
C VAL A 41 1.06 8.31 6.27
N LYS A 42 1.66 9.18 7.10
CA LYS A 42 2.79 8.82 7.99
C LYS A 42 2.41 7.88 9.15
N GLN A 43 1.11 7.76 9.47
CA GLN A 43 0.56 6.94 10.55
C GLN A 43 -0.52 6.01 9.99
N THR A 44 -0.37 4.69 10.20
CA THR A 44 -1.25 3.66 9.64
C THR A 44 -2.28 3.10 10.62
N HIS A 45 -2.28 3.53 11.88
CA HIS A 45 -3.24 3.08 12.90
C HIS A 45 -4.67 3.50 12.54
N VAL A 46 -5.67 2.64 12.80
CA VAL A 46 -7.09 2.87 12.47
C VAL A 46 -7.72 4.07 13.20
N LYS A 47 -7.22 4.43 14.39
CA LYS A 47 -7.60 5.68 15.08
C LYS A 47 -6.91 6.94 14.51
N GLY A 48 -5.81 6.77 13.77
CA GLY A 48 -5.02 7.88 13.21
C GLY A 48 -5.37 8.24 11.77
N SER A 49 -5.84 7.27 10.98
CA SER A 49 -6.30 7.49 9.61
C SER A 49 -7.23 6.36 9.15
N LYS A 50 -8.34 6.71 8.50
CA LYS A 50 -9.17 5.76 7.74
C LYS A 50 -8.53 5.53 6.36
N VAL A 51 -8.85 4.40 5.74
CA VAL A 51 -8.50 4.17 4.33
C VAL A 51 -9.29 5.18 3.49
N ASP A 52 -8.61 5.90 2.62
CA ASP A 52 -9.24 6.86 1.73
C ASP A 52 -9.82 6.13 0.51
N MET A 53 -11.15 6.00 0.47
CA MET A 53 -11.85 5.35 -0.64
C MET A 53 -11.80 6.16 -1.93
N ASN A 54 -11.67 7.49 -1.85
CA ASN A 54 -11.50 8.32 -3.05
C ASN A 54 -10.13 8.08 -3.67
N PHE A 55 -9.08 7.99 -2.84
CA PHE A 55 -7.76 7.60 -3.31
C PHE A 55 -7.80 6.25 -4.03
N LEU A 56 -8.40 5.22 -3.42
CA LEU A 56 -8.52 3.90 -4.06
C LEU A 56 -9.35 3.94 -5.35
N ALA A 57 -10.41 4.75 -5.39
CA ALA A 57 -11.20 4.93 -6.60
C ALA A 57 -10.39 5.58 -7.74
N GLU A 58 -9.52 6.55 -7.44
CA GLU A 58 -8.63 7.14 -8.44
C GLU A 58 -7.55 6.16 -8.90
N ILE A 59 -7.04 5.28 -8.03
CA ILE A 59 -6.14 4.19 -8.44
C ILE A 59 -6.87 3.24 -9.41
N ALA A 60 -8.10 2.82 -9.08
CA ALA A 60 -8.90 1.96 -9.96
C ALA A 60 -9.17 2.63 -11.32
N LYS A 61 -9.45 3.92 -11.33
CA LYS A 61 -9.62 4.72 -12.55
C LYS A 61 -8.36 4.75 -13.40
N LYS A 62 -7.16 4.91 -12.80
CA LYS A 62 -5.88 4.80 -13.53
C LYS A 62 -5.71 3.42 -14.16
N CYS A 63 -6.29 2.38 -13.57
CA CYS A 63 -6.32 1.01 -14.06
C CYS A 63 -7.51 0.71 -14.99
N ASN A 64 -8.11 1.75 -15.60
CA ASN A 64 -9.22 1.63 -16.56
C ASN A 64 -10.49 0.98 -16.00
N ALA A 65 -10.73 1.04 -14.68
CA ALA A 65 -12.03 0.67 -14.13
C ALA A 65 -13.13 1.59 -14.67
N ASP A 66 -14.31 1.01 -14.95
CA ASP A 66 -15.45 1.79 -15.41
C ASP A 66 -16.06 2.63 -14.27
N LYS A 67 -16.99 3.52 -14.65
CA LYS A 67 -17.64 4.43 -13.72
C LYS A 67 -18.44 3.71 -12.61
N MET A 68 -19.10 2.60 -12.93
CA MET A 68 -19.92 1.85 -11.97
C MET A 68 -19.04 1.21 -10.88
N ILE A 69 -17.88 0.69 -11.28
CA ILE A 69 -16.89 0.11 -10.36
C ILE A 69 -16.26 1.20 -9.49
N ILE A 70 -15.85 2.33 -10.10
CA ILE A 70 -15.31 3.48 -9.36
C ILE A 70 -16.31 3.98 -8.30
N ASP A 71 -17.59 4.11 -8.65
CA ASP A 71 -18.63 4.55 -7.71
C ASP A 71 -18.92 3.51 -6.63
N SER A 72 -18.77 2.22 -6.93
CA SER A 72 -18.85 1.13 -5.94
C SER A 72 -17.71 1.20 -4.93
N ILE A 73 -16.48 1.44 -5.40
CA ILE A 73 -15.29 1.61 -4.55
C ILE A 73 -15.46 2.80 -3.60
N ARG A 74 -15.98 3.94 -4.07
CA ARG A 74 -16.24 5.12 -3.22
C ARG A 74 -17.22 4.85 -2.09
N LYS A 75 -18.14 3.89 -2.27
CA LYS A 75 -19.14 3.48 -1.28
C LYS A 75 -18.66 2.32 -0.38
N ALA A 76 -17.46 1.80 -0.60
CA ALA A 76 -16.95 0.67 0.16
C ALA A 76 -16.62 1.05 1.60
N ASN A 77 -16.86 0.12 2.52
CA ASN A 77 -16.62 0.33 3.95
C ASN A 77 -15.17 0.06 4.38
N THR A 78 -14.45 -0.82 3.66
CA THR A 78 -13.09 -1.25 4.02
C THR A 78 -12.21 -1.46 2.79
N ALA A 79 -10.89 -1.39 2.97
CA ALA A 79 -9.94 -1.75 1.92
C ALA A 79 -10.09 -3.20 1.44
N ARG A 80 -10.55 -4.10 2.32
CA ARG A 80 -10.86 -5.48 1.96
C ARG A 80 -12.02 -5.54 0.96
N HIS A 81 -13.10 -4.81 1.24
CA HIS A 81 -14.23 -4.71 0.32
C HIS A 81 -13.81 -4.13 -1.05
N VAL A 82 -12.92 -3.14 -1.06
CA VAL A 82 -12.34 -2.65 -2.33
C VAL A 82 -11.56 -3.73 -3.05
N SER A 83 -10.74 -4.51 -2.33
CA SER A 83 -10.01 -5.64 -2.92
C SER A 83 -10.95 -6.68 -3.54
N GLU A 84 -12.08 -6.98 -2.89
CA GLU A 84 -13.11 -7.89 -3.38
C GLU A 84 -13.71 -7.34 -4.69
N ILE A 85 -14.13 -6.07 -4.71
CA ILE A 85 -14.65 -5.39 -5.92
C ILE A 85 -13.64 -5.46 -7.08
N ILE A 86 -12.35 -5.17 -6.81
CA ILE A 86 -11.29 -5.17 -7.81
C ILE A 86 -11.08 -6.57 -8.42
N THR A 87 -11.07 -7.60 -7.57
CA THR A 87 -10.90 -8.99 -8.00
C THR A 87 -12.11 -9.49 -8.79
N GLU A 88 -13.32 -9.25 -8.29
CA GLU A 88 -14.57 -9.66 -8.96
C GLU A 88 -14.72 -9.05 -10.36
N ASN A 89 -14.24 -7.82 -10.54
CA ASN A 89 -14.32 -7.10 -11.80
C ASN A 89 -13.05 -7.21 -12.66
N ASN A 90 -12.07 -8.03 -12.25
CA ASN A 90 -10.82 -8.28 -12.98
C ASN A 90 -10.04 -7.00 -13.35
N ILE A 91 -9.95 -6.03 -12.42
CA ILE A 91 -9.23 -4.77 -12.66
C ILE A 91 -7.72 -4.98 -12.54
N VAL A 92 -7.09 -5.22 -13.69
CA VAL A 92 -5.66 -5.50 -13.81
C VAL A 92 -4.82 -4.26 -13.45
N GLY A 93 -3.73 -4.46 -12.71
CA GLY A 93 -2.76 -3.41 -12.38
C GLY A 93 -3.09 -2.59 -11.12
N PHE A 94 -4.29 -2.76 -10.54
CA PHE A 94 -4.67 -2.04 -9.32
C PHE A 94 -3.71 -2.30 -8.15
N PHE A 95 -3.43 -3.58 -7.88
CA PHE A 95 -2.55 -3.99 -6.79
C PHE A 95 -1.09 -3.58 -7.02
N ASP A 96 -0.65 -3.56 -8.28
CA ASP A 96 0.67 -3.08 -8.67
C ASP A 96 0.81 -1.58 -8.42
N GLU A 97 -0.22 -0.79 -8.76
CA GLU A 97 -0.22 0.65 -8.53
C GLU A 97 -0.22 0.98 -7.03
N ILE A 98 -0.91 0.21 -6.19
CA ILE A 98 -0.80 0.33 -4.73
C ILE A 98 0.64 0.07 -4.25
N CYS A 99 1.30 -0.96 -4.78
CA CYS A 99 2.71 -1.23 -4.45
C CYS A 99 3.64 -0.12 -4.93
N ASN A 100 3.40 0.43 -6.13
CA ASN A 100 4.17 1.53 -6.70
C ASN A 100 4.03 2.81 -5.87
N GLU A 101 2.82 3.21 -5.48
CA GLU A 101 2.62 4.42 -4.67
C GLU A 101 3.17 4.23 -3.25
N THR A 102 3.00 3.04 -2.65
CA THR A 102 3.65 2.70 -1.38
C THR A 102 5.16 2.84 -1.48
N TYR A 103 5.76 2.30 -2.55
CA TYR A 103 7.19 2.37 -2.81
C TYR A 103 7.66 3.83 -2.87
N LYS A 104 7.03 4.66 -3.70
CA LYS A 104 7.37 6.08 -3.87
C LYS A 104 7.38 6.82 -2.53
N HIS A 105 6.31 6.71 -1.75
CA HIS A 105 6.22 7.42 -0.48
C HIS A 105 7.22 6.92 0.56
N MET A 106 7.46 5.60 0.64
CA MET A 106 8.42 5.03 1.58
C MET A 106 9.86 5.39 1.23
N ARG A 107 10.20 5.41 -0.06
CA ARG A 107 11.49 5.89 -0.56
C ARG A 107 11.70 7.36 -0.22
N GLN A 108 10.69 8.20 -0.47
CA GLN A 108 10.71 9.62 -0.12
C GLN A 108 10.91 9.86 1.38
N HIS A 109 10.22 9.09 2.25
CA HIS A 109 10.39 9.17 3.70
C HIS A 109 11.80 8.78 4.17
N SER A 110 12.52 7.98 3.38
CA SER A 110 13.91 7.59 3.63
C SER A 110 14.93 8.53 2.98
N GLU A 111 14.49 9.60 2.31
CA GLU A 111 15.35 10.45 1.46
C GLU A 111 16.12 9.63 0.41
N GLU A 112 15.48 8.60 -0.15
CA GLU A 112 16.07 7.66 -1.12
C GLU A 112 17.26 6.83 -0.59
N LYS A 113 17.55 6.87 0.71
CA LYS A 113 18.73 6.22 1.31
C LYS A 113 18.56 4.72 1.55
N VAL A 114 17.32 4.23 1.61
CA VAL A 114 17.03 2.83 1.93
C VAL A 114 16.45 2.12 0.71
N PRO A 115 17.19 1.17 0.10
CA PRO A 115 16.62 0.25 -0.89
C PRO A 115 15.45 -0.51 -0.28
N LEU A 116 14.33 -0.60 -1.00
CA LEU A 116 13.12 -1.21 -0.46
C LEU A 116 12.37 -2.04 -1.49
N ASP A 117 11.77 -3.13 -1.02
CA ASP A 117 10.81 -3.91 -1.79
C ASP A 117 9.43 -3.80 -1.13
N VAL A 118 8.36 -3.76 -1.93
CA VAL A 118 6.97 -3.77 -1.45
C VAL A 118 6.30 -5.06 -1.89
N ILE A 119 5.65 -5.76 -0.97
CA ILE A 119 4.89 -6.99 -1.27
C ILE A 119 3.50 -6.87 -0.66
N LEU A 120 2.49 -7.00 -1.51
CA LEU A 120 1.08 -7.03 -1.12
C LEU A 120 0.56 -8.47 -1.12
N PHE A 121 -0.01 -8.87 0.01
CA PHE A 121 -0.67 -10.16 0.20
C PHE A 121 -2.19 -10.03 0.25
N ASP A 122 -2.89 -11.10 -0.14
CA ASP A 122 -4.29 -11.32 0.20
C ASP A 122 -4.43 -11.96 1.59
N PHE A 123 -5.66 -12.25 2.02
CA PHE A 123 -5.94 -12.84 3.33
C PHE A 123 -5.69 -14.35 3.41
N GLU A 124 -5.46 -15.02 2.28
CA GLU A 124 -5.10 -16.44 2.20
C GLU A 124 -3.58 -16.65 2.18
N GLY A 125 -2.81 -15.56 2.10
CA GLY A 125 -1.35 -15.59 2.05
C GLY A 125 -0.78 -15.67 0.63
N ASN A 126 -1.62 -15.53 -0.40
CA ASN A 126 -1.15 -15.38 -1.77
C ASN A 126 -0.69 -13.95 -2.03
N ILE A 127 0.14 -13.81 -3.04
CA ILE A 127 0.74 -12.54 -3.40
C ILE A 127 -0.05 -11.91 -4.52
N LEU A 128 -0.59 -10.73 -4.25
CA LEU A 128 -1.38 -9.97 -5.21
C LEU A 128 -0.48 -9.11 -6.12
N ALA A 129 0.58 -8.53 -5.56
CA ALA A 129 1.51 -7.69 -6.31
C ALA A 129 2.86 -7.54 -5.58
N ARG A 130 3.89 -7.19 -6.34
CA ARG A 130 5.23 -6.90 -5.82
C ARG A 130 5.88 -5.75 -6.57
N LYS A 131 6.59 -4.89 -5.84
CA LYS A 131 7.50 -3.89 -6.41
C LYS A 131 8.91 -4.15 -5.87
N PHE A 132 9.83 -4.45 -6.77
CA PHE A 132 11.24 -4.66 -6.47
C PHE A 132 12.09 -3.55 -7.09
N GLN A 133 13.18 -3.16 -6.42
CA GLN A 133 14.25 -2.37 -7.03
C GLN A 133 15.62 -2.68 -6.44
#